data_AF-A0A345XWV3-F1
#
_entry.id   AF-A0A345XWV3-F1
#
_cell.length_a   1.000
_cell.length_b   1.000
_cell.length_c   1.000
_cell.angle_alpha   90.00
_cell.angle_beta   90.00
_cell.angle_gamma   90.00
#
_symmetry.space_group_name_H-M   'P 1'
#
loop_
_entity.id
_entity.type
_entity.pdbx_description
1 polymer ?
#
loop_
_entity_poly.entity_id
_entity_poly.type
_entity_poly.pdbx_seq_one_letter_code
_entity_poly.pdbx_strand_id
1 'polypeptide(L)'
;MVVAAGRLVRVKRYDVLIRAFATVAARHPDWQLRIYGRGEEHGGLRDLIDELGLYNNVFLMGLASPMEAEWVKGSIAASTSDVEPFGMTLVEAMRCGLPVVSTDCPHGPGEIIEDGADGRLVPVGRPDAFAAALLELIEDDEKRRRMSRTALESSRRYSPERVVARAERLFGTLTEAKSAGRPAAAVPAGPQPAGRALVRGSYAARDTAVEAVDTVLRTLWKAAR
;
A
#
# COMPACT_ATOMS: atom_id res chain seq x y z
N MET A 1 10.54 -16.23 5.15
CA MET A 1 9.13 -16.08 5.56
C MET A 1 8.51 -14.83 4.93
N VAL A 2 7.20 -14.80 4.76
CA VAL A 2 6.44 -13.63 4.28
C VAL A 2 5.83 -12.88 5.47
N VAL A 3 5.88 -11.56 5.45
CA VAL A 3 5.28 -10.70 6.50
C VAL A 3 4.27 -9.76 5.87
N ALA A 4 3.13 -9.58 6.52
CA ALA A 4 2.14 -8.57 6.16
C ALA A 4 1.70 -7.81 7.41
N ALA A 5 1.37 -6.53 7.27
CA ALA A 5 0.93 -5.71 8.40
C ALA A 5 -0.17 -4.72 8.01
N GLY A 6 -1.10 -4.47 8.93
CA GLY A 6 -2.20 -3.54 8.72
C GLY A 6 -3.42 -3.87 9.58
N ARG A 7 -4.46 -3.04 9.49
CA ARG A 7 -5.75 -3.31 10.13
C ARG A 7 -6.40 -4.54 9.50
N LEU A 8 -6.93 -5.47 10.30
CA LEU A 8 -7.65 -6.65 9.80
C LEU A 8 -9.09 -6.25 9.45
N VAL A 9 -9.24 -5.53 8.35
CA VAL A 9 -10.51 -5.04 7.82
C VAL A 9 -10.66 -5.47 6.37
N ARG A 10 -11.90 -5.56 5.89
CA ARG A 10 -12.23 -6.13 4.58
C ARG A 10 -11.42 -5.53 3.42
N VAL A 11 -11.19 -4.23 3.40
CA VAL A 11 -10.43 -3.56 2.33
C VAL A 11 -8.97 -4.02 2.21
N LYS A 12 -8.37 -4.59 3.27
CA LYS A 12 -6.98 -5.11 3.24
C LYS A 12 -6.87 -6.49 2.59
N ARG A 13 -8.00 -7.19 2.42
CA ARG A 13 -8.10 -8.47 1.71
C ARG A 13 -7.07 -9.51 2.11
N TYR A 14 -6.89 -9.70 3.41
CA TYR A 14 -6.05 -10.79 3.91
C TYR A 14 -6.62 -12.18 3.51
N ASP A 15 -7.90 -12.28 3.17
CA ASP A 15 -8.50 -13.47 2.54
C ASP A 15 -7.77 -13.87 1.25
N VAL A 16 -7.46 -12.90 0.38
CA VAL A 16 -6.72 -13.12 -0.86
C VAL A 16 -5.30 -13.59 -0.56
N LEU A 17 -4.64 -12.98 0.42
CA LEU A 17 -3.28 -13.35 0.81
C LEU A 17 -3.22 -14.77 1.37
N ILE A 18 -4.16 -15.15 2.24
CA ILE A 18 -4.21 -16.48 2.84
C ILE A 18 -4.48 -17.54 1.76
N ARG A 19 -5.43 -17.29 0.84
CA ARG A 19 -5.70 -18.19 -0.30
C ARG A 19 -4.49 -18.34 -1.21
N ALA A 20 -3.78 -17.26 -1.51
CA ALA A 20 -2.52 -17.32 -2.25
C ALA A 20 -1.45 -18.13 -1.50
N PHE A 21 -1.38 -17.97 -0.18
CA PHE A 21 -0.42 -18.68 0.65
C PHE A 21 -0.70 -20.18 0.76
N ALA A 22 -1.93 -20.64 0.51
CA ALA A 22 -2.23 -22.06 0.42
C ALA A 22 -1.40 -22.75 -0.68
N THR A 23 -1.30 -22.12 -1.85
CA THR A 23 -0.47 -22.58 -2.97
C THR A 23 1.02 -22.54 -2.61
N VAL A 24 1.46 -21.50 -1.90
CA VAL A 24 2.84 -21.39 -1.43
C VAL A 24 3.18 -22.51 -0.46
N ALA A 25 2.36 -22.73 0.58
CA ALA A 25 2.58 -23.75 1.60
C ALA A 25 2.56 -25.17 1.03
N ALA A 26 1.73 -25.43 0.02
CA ALA A 26 1.71 -26.72 -0.68
C ALA A 26 3.03 -27.02 -1.41
N ARG A 27 3.73 -25.99 -1.91
CA ARG A 27 5.00 -26.15 -2.64
C ARG A 27 6.23 -26.01 -1.74
N HIS A 28 6.16 -25.14 -0.74
CA HIS A 28 7.22 -24.81 0.21
C HIS A 28 6.65 -24.81 1.64
N PRO A 29 6.46 -25.99 2.25
CA PRO A 29 5.81 -26.13 3.56
C PRO A 29 6.61 -25.54 4.72
N ASP A 30 7.90 -25.25 4.52
CA ASP A 30 8.78 -24.55 5.45
C ASP A 30 8.55 -23.04 5.49
N TRP A 31 7.86 -22.48 4.49
CA TRP A 31 7.55 -21.05 4.46
C TRP A 31 6.33 -20.72 5.32
N GLN A 32 6.48 -19.63 6.07
CA GLN A 32 5.44 -19.09 6.95
C GLN A 32 5.00 -17.71 6.47
N LEU A 33 3.73 -17.40 6.71
CA LEU A 33 3.11 -16.09 6.59
C LEU A 33 2.76 -15.57 7.98
N ARG A 34 3.27 -14.39 8.32
CA ARG A 34 2.92 -13.69 9.56
C ARG A 34 2.14 -12.42 9.23
N ILE A 35 0.93 -12.31 9.76
CA ILE A 35 0.04 -11.17 9.58
C ILE A 35 -0.07 -10.42 10.90
N TYR A 36 0.44 -9.19 10.94
CA TYR A 36 0.39 -8.31 12.10
C TYR A 36 -0.77 -7.31 11.96
N GLY A 37 -1.60 -7.21 12.99
CA GLY A 37 -2.79 -6.39 12.94
C GLY A 37 -3.85 -6.78 13.95
N ARG A 38 -4.88 -5.93 14.04
CA ARG A 38 -6.17 -6.21 14.68
C ARG A 38 -7.30 -5.64 13.84
N GLY A 39 -8.49 -6.17 14.00
CA GLY A 39 -9.69 -5.70 13.32
C GLY A 39 -10.79 -6.75 13.31
N GLU A 40 -11.94 -6.34 12.79
CA GLU A 40 -13.17 -7.14 12.75
C GLU A 40 -13.04 -8.45 11.96
N GLU A 41 -12.17 -8.49 10.95
CA GLU A 41 -11.99 -9.68 10.11
C GLU A 41 -11.18 -10.79 10.80
N HIS A 42 -10.65 -10.58 12.01
CA HIS A 42 -9.79 -11.57 12.68
C HIS A 42 -10.46 -12.96 12.79
N GLY A 43 -11.74 -13.01 13.15
CA GLY A 43 -12.49 -14.27 13.25
C GLY A 43 -12.57 -14.99 11.89
N GLY A 44 -13.06 -14.30 10.87
CA GLY A 44 -13.20 -14.87 9.53
C GLY A 44 -11.85 -15.28 8.89
N LEU A 45 -10.76 -14.56 9.20
CA LEU A 45 -9.43 -14.96 8.76
C LEU A 45 -8.92 -16.22 9.47
N ARG A 46 -9.23 -16.38 10.76
CA ARG A 46 -8.92 -17.61 11.50
C ARG A 46 -9.67 -18.79 10.92
N ASP A 47 -10.98 -18.64 10.69
CA ASP A 47 -11.82 -19.70 10.12
C ASP A 47 -11.31 -20.13 8.73
N LEU A 48 -10.88 -19.16 7.91
CA LEU A 48 -10.28 -19.44 6.59
C LEU A 48 -8.95 -20.19 6.70
N ILE A 49 -8.10 -19.87 7.67
CA ILE A 49 -6.84 -20.60 7.92
C ILE A 49 -7.14 -22.06 8.28
N ASP A 50 -8.14 -22.29 9.12
CA ASP A 50 -8.53 -23.62 9.57
C ASP A 50 -9.18 -24.42 8.42
N GLU A 51 -10.07 -23.79 7.63
CA GLU A 51 -10.68 -24.38 6.42
C GLU A 51 -9.64 -24.86 5.41
N LEU A 52 -8.58 -24.07 5.21
CA LEU A 52 -7.50 -24.38 4.27
C LEU A 52 -6.39 -25.28 4.87
N GLY A 53 -6.49 -25.65 6.15
CA GLY A 53 -5.50 -26.49 6.82
C GLY A 53 -4.12 -25.83 6.99
N LEU A 54 -4.06 -24.49 7.10
CA LEU A 54 -2.81 -23.70 7.09
C LEU A 54 -2.28 -23.36 8.49
N TYR A 55 -2.70 -24.08 9.52
CA TYR A 55 -2.38 -23.79 10.93
C TYR A 55 -0.88 -23.80 11.27
N ASN A 56 -0.05 -24.50 10.47
CA ASN A 56 1.41 -24.52 10.62
C ASN A 56 2.14 -23.43 9.80
N ASN A 57 1.42 -22.76 8.90
CA ASN A 57 2.01 -21.89 7.89
C ASN A 57 1.55 -20.43 8.03
N VAL A 58 0.31 -20.18 8.45
CA VAL A 58 -0.24 -18.82 8.55
C VAL A 58 -0.55 -18.46 9.99
N PHE A 59 0.00 -17.32 10.43
CA PHE A 59 -0.11 -16.86 11.81
C PHE A 59 -0.67 -15.44 11.89
N LEU A 60 -1.76 -15.27 12.64
CA LEU A 60 -2.29 -13.97 13.03
C LEU A 60 -1.57 -13.53 14.32
N MET A 61 -0.63 -12.59 14.19
CA MET A 61 0.33 -12.24 15.24
C MET A 61 -0.19 -11.19 16.24
N GLY A 62 -1.34 -10.59 15.98
CA GLY A 62 -1.82 -9.44 16.72
C GLY A 62 -1.04 -8.16 16.40
N LEU A 63 -1.12 -7.17 17.28
CA LEU A 63 -0.45 -5.88 17.10
C LEU A 63 1.03 -5.98 17.48
N ALA A 64 1.92 -5.40 16.67
CA ALA A 64 3.33 -5.21 17.00
C ALA A 64 3.69 -3.73 16.96
N SER A 65 4.52 -3.30 17.91
CA SER A 65 5.10 -1.96 17.96
C SER A 65 6.41 -2.02 18.76
N PRO A 66 7.56 -1.64 18.18
CA PRO A 66 7.75 -1.17 16.79
C PRO A 66 7.57 -2.30 15.76
N MET A 67 7.10 -1.97 14.55
CA MET A 67 6.88 -2.96 13.48
C MET A 67 8.19 -3.30 12.75
N GLU A 68 9.17 -2.40 12.78
CA GLU A 68 10.50 -2.56 12.21
C GLU A 68 11.21 -3.82 12.72
N ALA A 69 11.04 -4.13 14.01
CA ALA A 69 11.59 -5.35 14.62
C ALA A 69 11.00 -6.65 14.05
N GLU A 70 9.79 -6.57 13.47
CA GLU A 70 9.14 -7.70 12.83
C GLU A 70 9.41 -7.75 11.33
N TRP A 71 9.50 -6.59 10.66
CA TRP A 71 9.86 -6.53 9.25
C TRP A 71 11.22 -7.18 8.97
N VAL A 72 12.25 -6.90 9.77
CA VAL A 72 13.60 -7.45 9.57
C VAL A 72 13.69 -8.98 9.67
N LYS A 73 12.67 -9.64 10.23
CA LYS A 73 12.57 -11.11 10.28
C LYS A 73 12.02 -11.70 8.98
N GLY A 74 11.37 -10.88 8.15
CA GLY A 74 10.77 -11.26 6.89
C GLY A 74 11.77 -11.33 5.75
N SER A 75 11.42 -12.10 4.73
CA SER A 75 12.15 -12.19 3.46
C SER A 75 11.43 -11.49 2.32
N ILE A 76 10.11 -11.33 2.45
CA ILE A 76 9.21 -10.69 1.49
C ILE A 76 8.11 -10.00 2.32
N ALA A 77 7.73 -8.79 1.94
CA ALA A 77 6.54 -8.14 2.48
C ALA A 77 5.35 -8.29 1.51
N ALA A 78 4.15 -8.50 2.05
CA ALA A 78 2.94 -8.72 1.26
C ALA A 78 1.83 -7.72 1.60
N SER A 79 1.11 -7.25 0.57
CA SER A 79 -0.08 -6.41 0.69
C SER A 79 -1.11 -6.76 -0.38
N THR A 80 -2.33 -7.11 0.01
CA THR A 80 -3.39 -7.53 -0.91
C THR A 80 -4.57 -6.56 -0.99
N SER A 81 -4.42 -5.35 -0.47
CA SER A 81 -5.52 -4.37 -0.34
C SER A 81 -6.24 -4.09 -1.66
N ASP A 82 -7.56 -3.87 -1.59
CA ASP A 82 -8.37 -3.41 -2.72
C ASP A 82 -8.17 -1.91 -2.99
N VAL A 83 -7.80 -1.13 -1.96
CA VAL A 83 -7.51 0.30 -2.02
C VAL A 83 -6.47 0.65 -0.96
N GLU A 84 -5.52 1.54 -1.28
CA GLU A 84 -4.59 2.12 -0.31
C GLU A 84 -4.57 3.67 -0.40
N PRO A 85 -4.56 4.39 0.74
CA PRO A 85 -4.40 5.85 0.71
C PRO A 85 -2.99 6.28 0.28
N PHE A 86 -1.97 5.52 0.68
CA PHE A 86 -0.58 5.73 0.28
C PHE A 86 0.18 4.39 0.35
N GLY A 87 0.24 3.77 1.53
CA GLY A 87 0.95 2.49 1.73
C GLY A 87 2.19 2.65 2.61
N MET A 88 2.02 3.28 3.78
CA MET A 88 3.12 3.47 4.74
C MET A 88 3.81 2.14 5.11
N THR A 89 3.04 1.07 5.28
CA THR A 89 3.58 -0.27 5.58
C THR A 89 4.46 -0.81 4.46
N LEU A 90 4.22 -0.43 3.20
CA LEU A 90 5.09 -0.79 2.07
C LEU A 90 6.44 -0.08 2.18
N VAL A 91 6.41 1.23 2.45
CA VAL A 91 7.63 2.03 2.63
C VAL A 91 8.46 1.55 3.82
N GLU A 92 7.80 1.24 4.95
CA GLU A 92 8.45 0.67 6.14
C GLU A 92 9.13 -0.66 5.83
N ALA A 93 8.44 -1.58 5.15
CA ALA A 93 9.00 -2.86 4.75
C ALA A 93 10.20 -2.71 3.79
N MET A 94 10.07 -1.85 2.77
CA MET A 94 11.17 -1.54 1.85
C MET A 94 12.38 -0.95 2.59
N ARG A 95 12.15 -0.08 3.57
CA ARG A 95 13.22 0.51 4.40
C ARG A 95 13.90 -0.50 5.32
N CYS A 96 13.23 -1.62 5.62
CA CYS A 96 13.83 -2.78 6.28
C CYS A 96 14.50 -3.75 5.29
N GLY A 97 14.55 -3.41 3.99
CA GLY A 97 15.20 -4.19 2.94
C GLY A 97 14.35 -5.34 2.41
N LEU A 98 13.03 -5.33 2.62
CA LEU A 98 12.15 -6.37 2.08
C LEU A 98 11.66 -5.96 0.68
N PRO A 99 11.77 -6.84 -0.33
CA PRO A 99 11.02 -6.66 -1.56
C PRO A 99 9.54 -6.85 -1.27
N VAL A 100 8.69 -6.07 -1.94
CA VAL A 100 7.25 -6.05 -1.67
C VAL A 100 6.49 -6.72 -2.82
N VAL A 101 5.65 -7.69 -2.49
CA VAL A 101 4.60 -8.17 -3.40
C VAL A 101 3.29 -7.50 -3.00
N SER A 102 2.75 -6.65 -3.87
CA SER A 102 1.51 -5.93 -3.61
C SER A 102 0.50 -6.13 -4.72
N THR A 103 -0.78 -6.05 -4.38
CA THR A 103 -1.80 -5.74 -5.39
C THR A 103 -1.55 -4.35 -5.98
N ASP A 104 -1.78 -4.20 -7.28
CA ASP A 104 -1.78 -2.93 -8.00
C ASP A 104 -3.15 -2.23 -7.82
N CYS A 105 -3.46 -1.88 -6.58
CA CYS A 105 -4.71 -1.21 -6.26
C CYS A 105 -4.59 0.32 -6.37
N PRO A 106 -5.67 1.01 -6.77
CA PRO A 106 -5.73 2.46 -6.67
C PRO A 106 -5.97 2.88 -5.20
N HIS A 107 -5.27 3.84 -4.61
CA HIS A 107 -4.01 4.48 -5.02
C HIS A 107 -2.84 3.84 -4.21
N GLY A 108 -1.58 4.22 -4.42
CA GLY A 108 -0.49 3.84 -3.51
C GLY A 108 0.55 2.87 -4.08
N PRO A 109 0.31 1.55 -4.16
CA PRO A 109 1.32 0.56 -4.52
C PRO A 109 2.07 0.86 -5.82
N GLY A 110 1.36 1.17 -6.92
CA GLY A 110 1.99 1.52 -8.20
C GLY A 110 2.76 2.85 -8.21
N GLU A 111 2.60 3.69 -7.17
CA GLU A 111 3.38 4.91 -6.97
C GLU A 111 4.61 4.69 -6.05
N ILE A 112 4.65 3.53 -5.37
CA ILE A 112 5.69 3.15 -4.40
C ILE A 112 6.63 2.06 -4.94
N ILE A 113 6.08 1.10 -5.68
CA ILE A 113 6.81 -0.07 -6.16
C ILE A 113 7.06 0.07 -7.65
N GLU A 114 8.30 -0.18 -8.07
CA GLU A 114 8.69 -0.35 -9.46
C GLU A 114 8.69 -1.85 -9.78
N ASP A 115 7.68 -2.28 -10.54
CA ASP A 115 7.43 -3.70 -10.83
C ASP A 115 8.65 -4.38 -11.48
N GLY A 116 9.11 -5.48 -10.86
CA GLY A 116 10.28 -6.23 -11.31
C GLY A 116 11.62 -5.69 -10.83
N ALA A 117 11.68 -4.48 -10.26
CA ALA A 117 12.91 -3.86 -9.78
C ALA A 117 13.05 -3.92 -8.25
N ASP A 118 12.06 -3.44 -7.49
CA ASP A 118 12.04 -3.44 -6.02
C ASP A 118 10.85 -4.21 -5.42
N GLY A 119 9.98 -4.74 -6.26
CA GLY A 119 8.85 -5.56 -5.85
C GLY A 119 8.12 -6.17 -7.03
N ARG A 120 6.94 -6.73 -6.77
CA ARG A 120 6.00 -7.21 -7.79
C ARG A 120 4.62 -6.60 -7.57
N LEU A 121 4.01 -6.15 -8.65
CA LEU A 121 2.65 -5.64 -8.69
C LEU A 121 1.73 -6.67 -9.37
N VAL A 122 0.63 -7.01 -8.68
CA VAL A 122 -0.29 -8.07 -9.08
C VAL A 122 -1.70 -7.51 -9.22
N PRO A 123 -2.52 -7.94 -10.19
CA PRO A 123 -3.92 -7.50 -10.26
C PRO A 123 -4.71 -7.79 -8.97
N VAL A 124 -5.59 -6.86 -8.57
CA VAL A 124 -6.44 -6.98 -7.39
C VAL A 124 -7.33 -8.23 -7.45
N GLY A 125 -7.50 -8.90 -6.30
CA GLY A 125 -8.42 -10.03 -6.16
C GLY A 125 -7.99 -11.30 -6.89
N ARG A 126 -6.70 -11.47 -7.22
CA ARG A 126 -6.15 -12.65 -7.92
C ARG A 126 -5.20 -13.46 -7.03
N PRO A 127 -5.71 -14.39 -6.19
CA PRO A 127 -4.87 -15.24 -5.35
C PRO A 127 -3.80 -16.01 -6.12
N ASP A 128 -4.13 -16.58 -7.29
CA ASP A 128 -3.18 -17.38 -8.07
C ASP A 128 -2.00 -16.54 -8.59
N ALA A 129 -2.29 -15.33 -9.07
CA ALA A 129 -1.26 -14.42 -9.54
C ALA A 129 -0.39 -13.92 -8.38
N PHE A 130 -0.98 -13.73 -7.20
CA PHE A 130 -0.27 -13.34 -6.00
C PHE A 130 0.64 -14.47 -5.51
N ALA A 131 0.14 -15.72 -5.53
CA ALA A 131 0.93 -16.91 -5.22
C ALA A 131 2.11 -17.06 -6.17
N ALA A 132 1.90 -16.88 -7.48
CA ALA A 132 2.97 -16.94 -8.48
C ALA A 132 4.06 -15.89 -8.20
N ALA A 133 3.69 -14.66 -7.87
CA ALA A 133 4.66 -13.61 -7.52
C ALA A 133 5.43 -13.90 -6.23
N LEU A 134 4.77 -14.50 -5.22
CA LEU A 134 5.46 -14.96 -4.00
C LEU A 134 6.43 -16.10 -4.33
N LEU A 135 5.99 -17.10 -5.09
CA LEU A 135 6.80 -18.26 -5.47
C LEU A 135 8.03 -17.86 -6.30
N GLU A 136 7.87 -16.91 -7.22
CA GLU A 136 8.95 -16.31 -7.99
C GLU A 136 10.09 -15.80 -7.09
N LEU A 137 9.75 -15.10 -6.01
CA LEU A 137 10.74 -14.58 -5.08
C LEU A 137 11.21 -15.63 -4.08
N ILE A 138 10.38 -16.58 -3.69
CA ILE A 138 10.75 -17.69 -2.79
C ILE A 138 11.80 -18.60 -3.44
N GLU A 139 11.64 -18.88 -4.74
CA GLU A 139 12.44 -19.85 -5.49
C GLU A 139 13.72 -19.26 -6.08
N ASP A 140 13.80 -17.94 -6.23
CA ASP A 140 14.98 -17.23 -6.75
C ASP A 140 15.59 -16.32 -5.68
N ASP A 141 16.51 -16.90 -4.90
CA ASP A 141 17.25 -16.23 -3.84
C ASP A 141 18.04 -15.01 -4.33
N GLU A 142 18.67 -15.11 -5.50
CA GLU A 142 19.49 -14.03 -6.04
C GLU A 142 18.61 -12.85 -6.45
N LYS A 143 17.51 -13.13 -7.15
CA LYS A 143 16.50 -12.12 -7.51
C LYS A 143 15.90 -11.46 -6.28
N ARG A 144 15.50 -12.24 -5.28
CA ARG A 144 14.97 -11.71 -4.02
C ARG A 144 15.96 -10.78 -3.35
N ARG A 145 17.25 -11.16 -3.26
CA ARG A 145 18.31 -10.32 -2.67
C ARG A 145 18.61 -9.07 -3.49
N ARG A 146 18.57 -9.14 -4.82
CA ARG A 146 18.69 -7.98 -5.70
C ARG A 146 17.55 -6.99 -5.46
N MET A 147 16.31 -7.46 -5.53
CA MET A 147 15.13 -6.63 -5.27
C MET A 147 15.13 -6.05 -3.85
N SER A 148 15.61 -6.81 -2.85
CA SER A 148 15.78 -6.33 -1.47
C SER A 148 16.66 -5.07 -1.40
N ARG A 149 17.80 -5.07 -2.11
CA ARG A 149 18.71 -3.93 -2.17
C ARG A 149 18.06 -2.74 -2.89
N THR A 150 17.40 -2.99 -4.01
CA THR A 150 16.67 -1.96 -4.74
C THR A 150 15.56 -1.36 -3.89
N ALA A 151 14.78 -2.17 -3.17
CA ALA A 151 13.73 -1.71 -2.26
C ALA A 151 14.27 -0.79 -1.17
N LEU A 152 15.38 -1.18 -0.53
CA LEU A 152 16.05 -0.34 0.46
C LEU A 152 16.48 1.00 -0.13
N GLU A 153 17.05 1.00 -1.33
CA GLU A 153 17.47 2.22 -2.02
C GLU A 153 16.27 3.10 -2.41
N SER A 154 15.27 2.53 -3.08
CA SER A 154 14.02 3.18 -3.48
C SER A 154 13.31 3.83 -2.30
N SER A 155 13.27 3.16 -1.14
CA SER A 155 12.61 3.68 0.07
C SER A 155 13.17 5.04 0.54
N ARG A 156 14.43 5.35 0.21
CA ARG A 156 15.09 6.60 0.62
C ARG A 156 14.37 7.84 0.10
N ARG A 157 13.62 7.74 -1.00
CA ARG A 157 12.82 8.85 -1.55
C ARG A 157 11.73 9.34 -0.59
N TYR A 158 11.32 8.50 0.35
CA TYR A 158 10.34 8.79 1.41
C TYR A 158 10.98 9.09 2.77
N SER A 159 12.30 9.27 2.82
CA SER A 159 12.99 9.69 4.05
C SER A 159 12.49 11.06 4.53
N PRO A 160 12.39 11.29 5.86
CA PRO A 160 11.97 12.57 6.41
C PRO A 160 12.76 13.74 5.81
N GLU A 161 14.08 13.59 5.64
CA GLU A 161 14.96 14.61 5.10
C GLU A 161 14.56 15.01 3.67
N ARG A 162 14.24 14.04 2.80
CA ARG A 162 13.84 14.32 1.41
C ARG A 162 12.42 14.88 1.31
N VAL A 163 11.51 14.39 2.15
CA VAL A 163 10.12 14.86 2.17
C VAL A 163 10.04 16.29 2.68
N VAL A 164 10.73 16.60 3.79
CA VAL A 164 10.82 17.95 4.35
C VAL A 164 11.44 18.91 3.34
N ALA A 165 12.57 18.56 2.75
CA ALA A 165 13.22 19.43 1.75
C ALA A 165 12.31 19.69 0.53
N ARG A 166 11.45 18.75 0.14
CA ARG A 166 10.46 18.95 -0.94
C ARG A 166 9.34 19.89 -0.51
N ALA A 167 8.84 19.74 0.72
CA ALA A 167 7.82 20.62 1.28
C ALA A 167 8.33 22.06 1.42
N GLU A 168 9.54 22.25 1.94
CA GLU A 168 10.19 23.56 2.07
C GLU A 168 10.33 24.25 0.70
N ARG A 169 10.79 23.54 -0.34
CA ARG A 169 10.85 24.08 -1.71
C ARG A 169 9.48 24.50 -2.23
N LEU A 170 8.44 23.70 -1.97
CA LEU A 170 7.08 24.03 -2.39
C LEU A 170 6.58 25.30 -1.67
N PHE A 171 6.74 25.38 -0.36
CA PHE A 171 6.32 26.55 0.42
C PHE A 171 7.11 27.81 0.03
N GLY A 172 8.41 27.70 -0.21
CA GLY A 172 9.24 28.80 -0.73
C GLY A 172 8.69 29.32 -2.06
N THR A 173 8.46 28.42 -3.01
CA THR A 173 7.91 28.76 -4.35
C THR A 173 6.57 29.48 -4.25
N LEU A 174 5.66 29.00 -3.39
CA LEU A 174 4.34 29.62 -3.20
C LEU A 174 4.43 30.99 -2.50
N THR A 175 5.36 31.14 -1.57
CA THR A 175 5.60 32.41 -0.87
C THR A 175 6.16 33.46 -1.82
N GLU A 176 7.13 33.09 -2.67
CA GLU A 176 7.67 33.96 -3.71
C GLU A 176 6.60 34.38 -4.73
N ALA A 177 5.79 33.43 -5.21
CA ALA A 177 4.71 33.71 -6.15
C ALA A 177 3.70 34.72 -5.57
N LYS A 178 3.33 34.54 -4.30
CA LYS A 178 2.45 35.45 -3.56
C LYS A 178 3.05 36.86 -3.43
N SER A 179 4.32 36.97 -3.04
CA SER A 179 5.02 38.25 -2.88
C SER A 179 5.21 38.97 -4.22
N ALA A 180 5.34 38.25 -5.33
CA ALA A 180 5.47 38.81 -6.67
C ALA A 180 4.13 39.27 -7.30
N GLY A 181 3.01 39.19 -6.58
CA GLY A 181 1.68 39.54 -7.09
C GLY A 181 1.19 38.64 -8.23
N ARG A 182 1.83 37.48 -8.45
CA ARG A 182 1.43 36.52 -9.49
C ARG A 182 0.36 35.59 -8.90
N PRO A 183 -0.72 35.29 -9.63
CA PRO A 183 -1.60 34.20 -9.22
C PRO A 183 -0.75 32.93 -9.08
N ALA A 184 -0.97 32.17 -8.00
CA ALA A 184 -0.23 30.95 -7.73
C ALA A 184 -0.21 30.09 -9.01
N ALA A 185 0.99 29.81 -9.53
CA ALA A 185 1.11 28.96 -10.71
C ALA A 185 0.42 27.62 -10.41
N ALA A 186 -0.40 27.15 -11.37
CA ALA A 186 -1.03 25.85 -11.27
C ALA A 186 0.04 24.81 -10.90
N VAL A 187 -0.20 24.06 -9.82
CA VAL A 187 0.72 23.00 -9.37
C VAL A 187 1.05 22.13 -10.58
N PRO A 188 2.32 22.04 -11.00
CA PRO A 188 2.67 21.24 -12.16
C PRO A 188 2.23 19.81 -11.87
N ALA A 189 1.41 19.25 -12.76
CA ALA A 189 1.01 17.86 -12.65
C ALA A 189 2.30 17.02 -12.59
N GLY A 190 2.49 16.32 -11.47
CA GLY A 190 3.59 15.36 -11.35
C GLY A 190 3.53 14.35 -12.51
N PRO A 191 4.63 13.62 -12.77
CA PRO A 191 4.69 12.67 -13.87
C PRO A 191 3.47 11.74 -13.80
N GLN A 192 2.59 11.85 -14.79
CA GLN A 192 1.40 11.02 -14.86
C GLN A 192 1.80 9.71 -15.54
N PRO A 193 1.70 8.55 -14.86
CA PRO A 193 1.80 7.27 -15.54
C PRO A 193 0.65 7.19 -16.56
N ALA A 194 0.97 6.62 -17.73
CA ALA A 194 0.03 6.50 -18.85
C ALA A 194 -1.23 5.74 -18.42
N GLY A 195 -2.40 6.40 -18.50
CA GLY A 195 -3.71 5.78 -18.22
C GLY A 195 -4.76 6.66 -17.54
N ARG A 196 -4.45 7.89 -17.14
CA ARG A 196 -5.23 8.62 -16.11
C ARG A 196 -6.24 9.69 -16.59
N ALA A 197 -6.68 9.67 -17.84
CA ALA A 197 -7.68 10.65 -18.34
C ALA A 197 -9.02 10.61 -17.57
N LEU A 198 -9.40 9.48 -16.97
CA LEU A 198 -10.66 9.32 -16.24
C LEU A 198 -10.67 9.86 -14.79
N VAL A 199 -9.51 10.08 -14.16
CA VAL A 199 -9.45 10.39 -12.71
C VAL A 199 -9.67 11.87 -12.41
N ARG A 200 -9.41 12.78 -13.37
CA ARG A 200 -9.72 14.21 -13.17
C ARG A 200 -11.20 14.48 -12.96
N GLY A 201 -12.08 13.67 -13.57
CA GLY A 201 -13.53 13.83 -13.45
C GLY A 201 -14.07 13.48 -12.06
N SER A 202 -13.48 12.51 -11.36
CA SER A 202 -14.04 12.01 -10.09
C SER A 202 -13.76 12.92 -8.89
N TYR A 203 -12.60 13.59 -8.87
CA TYR A 203 -12.28 14.59 -7.84
C TYR A 203 -13.07 15.88 -8.06
N ALA A 204 -13.12 16.39 -9.30
CA ALA A 204 -13.91 17.58 -9.63
C ALA A 204 -15.41 17.37 -9.34
N ALA A 205 -15.95 16.18 -9.61
CA ALA A 205 -17.34 15.84 -9.33
C ALA A 205 -17.65 15.72 -7.82
N ARG A 206 -16.68 15.27 -7.00
CA ARG A 206 -16.83 15.24 -5.55
C ARG A 206 -16.82 16.64 -4.94
N ASP A 207 -15.91 17.49 -5.39
CA ASP A 207 -15.81 18.87 -4.88
C ASP A 207 -17.06 19.68 -5.24
N THR A 208 -17.57 19.54 -6.47
CA THR A 208 -18.85 20.18 -6.86
C THR A 208 -20.05 19.63 -6.09
N ALA A 209 -20.08 18.32 -5.78
CA ALA A 209 -21.14 17.75 -4.97
C ALA A 209 -21.11 18.27 -3.51
N VAL A 210 -19.93 18.45 -2.93
CA VAL A 210 -19.77 19.01 -1.58
C VAL A 210 -20.17 20.49 -1.54
N GLU A 211 -19.78 21.28 -2.53
CA GLU A 211 -20.17 22.69 -2.65
C GLU A 211 -21.69 22.87 -2.85
N ALA A 212 -22.31 22.00 -3.65
CA ALA A 212 -23.75 22.02 -3.88
C ALA A 212 -24.53 21.69 -2.59
N VAL A 213 -24.11 20.67 -1.85
CA VAL A 213 -24.73 20.27 -0.57
C VAL A 213 -24.61 21.38 0.47
N ASP A 214 -23.44 22.00 0.60
CA ASP A 214 -23.21 23.10 1.53
C ASP A 214 -24.05 24.35 1.17
N THR A 215 -24.17 24.66 -0.13
CA THR A 215 -25.02 25.76 -0.60
C THR A 215 -26.50 25.52 -0.29
N VAL A 216 -26.99 24.29 -0.48
CA VAL A 216 -28.37 23.91 -0.15
C VAL A 216 -28.61 24.00 1.36
N LEU A 217 -27.70 23.50 2.18
CA LEU A 217 -27.81 23.55 3.65
C LEU A 217 -27.82 24.99 4.17
N ARG A 218 -26.98 25.87 3.64
CA ARG A 218 -26.97 27.30 4.01
C ARG A 218 -28.24 28.03 3.59
N THR A 219 -28.85 27.64 2.46
CA THR A 219 -30.09 28.22 1.97
C THR A 219 -31.28 27.79 2.82
N LEU A 220 -31.33 26.50 3.19
CA LEU A 220 -32.34 25.96 4.11
C LEU A 220 -32.22 26.56 5.51
N TRP A 221 -31.00 26.81 6.00
CA TRP A 221 -30.77 27.43 7.31
C TRP A 221 -31.20 28.91 7.35
N LYS A 222 -31.08 29.64 6.23
CA LYS A 222 -31.58 31.02 6.10
C LYS A 222 -33.09 31.11 5.96
N ALA A 223 -33.75 30.10 5.41
CA ALA A 223 -35.21 30.04 5.27
C ALA A 223 -35.93 29.59 6.56
N ALA A 224 -35.18 29.03 7.52
CA ALA A 224 -35.69 28.57 8.82
C ALA A 224 -35.51 29.60 9.96
N ARG A 225 -35.17 30.86 9.62
CA ARG A 225 -35.18 32.04 10.51
C ARG A 225 -36.18 33.06 9.99
#